data_AF-A0A8C7K7S5-F1
#
_entry.id   AF-A0A8C7K7S5-F1
#
_cell.length_a   1.000
_cell.length_b   1.000
_cell.length_c   1.000
_cell.angle_alpha   90.00
_cell.angle_beta   90.00
_cell.angle_gamma   90.00
#
_symmetry.space_group_name_H-M   'P 1'
#
loop_
_entity.id
_entity.type
_entity.pdbx_description
1 polymer ?
#
loop_
_entity_poly.entity_id
_entity_poly.type
_entity_poly.pdbx_seq_one_letter_code
_entity_poly.pdbx_strand_id
1 'polypeptide(L)'
;MENALLMRVSVFSDQGGRKYMEDVTEVVMEPEPGEDELNSDEQDETKGNMESTPAATKSDNHPQRSVAFFAVFDGHGGREAAQFARDYLWEFIKKQRGFWSKDDEEVCAAIRKGFVACHHAMWKKLRKLNNH
;
A
#
# COMPACT_ATOMS: atom_id res chain seq x y z
N MET A 1 -14.41 10.22 24.56
CA MET A 1 -12.94 10.25 24.60
C MET A 1 -12.48 9.74 23.25
N GLU A 2 -11.80 10.57 22.47
CA GLU A 2 -11.10 10.09 21.28
C GLU A 2 -9.96 9.20 21.76
N ASN A 3 -9.99 7.93 21.39
CA ASN A 3 -8.91 7.00 21.70
C ASN A 3 -7.76 7.28 20.71
N ALA A 4 -6.91 8.25 21.04
CA ALA A 4 -5.68 8.48 20.31
C ALA A 4 -4.73 7.30 20.54
N LEU A 5 -4.46 6.53 19.48
CA LEU A 5 -3.46 5.48 19.51
C LEU A 5 -2.07 6.13 19.37
N LEU A 6 -1.27 6.09 20.43
CA LEU A 6 0.14 6.48 20.36
C LEU A 6 0.99 5.25 20.03
N MET A 7 1.68 5.28 18.90
CA MET A 7 2.60 4.21 18.49
C MET A 7 4.01 4.77 18.30
N ARG A 8 5.02 4.05 18.80
CA ARG A 8 6.45 4.34 18.58
C ARG A 8 7.09 3.11 17.95
N VAL A 9 7.80 3.29 16.85
CA VAL A 9 8.40 2.19 16.11
C VAL A 9 9.87 2.49 15.83
N SER A 10 10.69 1.45 15.97
CA SER A 10 12.11 1.43 15.62
C SER A 10 12.39 0.16 14.83
N VAL A 11 13.26 0.26 13.83
CA VAL A 11 13.68 -0.88 13.01
C VAL A 11 15.19 -1.00 13.04
N PHE A 12 15.67 -2.23 13.17
CA PHE A 12 17.08 -2.59 13.08
C PHE A 12 17.21 -3.81 12.17
N SER A 13 18.26 -3.84 11.36
CA SER A 13 18.55 -4.94 10.45
C SER A 13 20.05 -5.15 10.39
N ASP A 14 20.48 -6.40 10.46
CA ASP A 14 21.89 -6.80 10.46
C ASP A 14 22.10 -7.99 9.52
N GLN A 15 23.19 -7.97 8.76
CA GLN A 15 23.57 -9.08 7.88
C GLN A 15 24.00 -10.32 8.67
N GLY A 16 24.52 -10.13 9.88
CA GLY A 16 25.15 -11.16 10.68
C GLY A 16 26.28 -11.85 9.92
N GLY A 17 26.41 -13.16 10.10
CA GLY A 17 27.45 -13.98 9.46
C GLY A 17 27.17 -14.37 7.99
N ARG A 18 26.13 -13.82 7.34
CA ARG A 18 25.81 -14.14 5.94
C ARG A 18 26.79 -13.45 4.99
N LYS A 19 26.94 -14.00 3.78
CA LYS A 19 27.76 -13.42 2.72
C LYS A 19 27.19 -12.10 2.19
N TYR A 20 25.87 -11.97 2.19
CA TYR A 20 25.13 -10.81 1.72
C TYR A 20 23.80 -10.72 2.50
N MET A 21 23.28 -9.50 2.65
CA MET A 21 21.98 -9.22 3.27
C MET A 21 20.89 -9.13 2.19
N GLU A 22 19.96 -10.09 2.21
CA GLU A 22 18.81 -10.11 1.30
C GLU A 22 17.55 -9.53 1.94
N ASP A 23 17.46 -9.52 3.27
CA ASP A 23 16.30 -9.01 3.98
C ASP A 23 16.19 -7.50 3.80
N VAL A 24 14.95 -7.03 3.69
CA VAL A 24 14.62 -5.60 3.70
C VAL A 24 13.44 -5.33 4.60
N THR A 25 13.36 -4.11 5.11
CA THR A 25 12.29 -3.67 6.00
C THR A 25 11.66 -2.39 5.48
N GLU A 26 10.41 -2.17 5.84
CA GLU A 26 9.65 -0.96 5.49
C GLU A 26 8.82 -0.49 6.67
N VAL A 27 8.79 0.83 6.84
CA VAL A 27 7.93 1.54 7.79
C VAL A 27 7.28 2.70 7.06
N VAL A 28 5.96 2.65 6.92
CA VAL A 28 5.16 3.69 6.29
C VAL A 28 4.12 4.18 7.30
N MET A 29 3.90 5.49 7.34
CA MET A 29 2.81 6.13 8.07
C MET A 29 2.19 7.19 7.16
N GLU A 30 0.92 7.02 6.84
CA GLU A 30 0.18 7.87 5.90
C GLU A 30 -1.18 8.24 6.50
N PRO A 31 -1.72 9.43 6.20
CA PRO A 31 -3.12 9.72 6.52
C PRO A 31 -4.05 8.77 5.74
N GLU A 32 -5.19 8.40 6.34
CA GLU A 32 -6.26 7.74 5.60
C GLU A 32 -6.83 8.72 4.56
N PRO A 33 -7.15 8.25 3.34
CA PRO A 33 -7.77 9.09 2.32
C PRO A 33 -9.14 9.59 2.79
N GLY A 34 -9.52 10.78 2.31
CA GLY A 34 -10.84 11.35 2.61
C GLY A 34 -11.97 10.53 1.97
N GLU A 35 -13.18 10.60 2.52
CA GLU A 35 -14.37 9.91 1.96
C GLU A 35 -14.63 10.32 0.49
N ASP A 36 -14.33 11.58 0.14
CA ASP A 36 -14.44 12.10 -1.23
C ASP A 36 -13.40 11.48 -2.19
N GLU A 37 -12.20 11.17 -1.71
CA GLU A 37 -11.15 10.53 -2.51
C GLU A 37 -11.50 9.06 -2.76
N LEU A 38 -12.04 8.36 -1.76
CA LEU A 38 -12.45 6.96 -1.85
C LEU A 38 -13.59 6.74 -2.86
N ASN A 39 -14.52 7.69 -2.98
CA ASN A 39 -15.65 7.61 -3.91
C ASN A 39 -15.26 7.93 -5.37
N SER A 40 -14.12 8.58 -5.59
CA SER A 40 -13.66 8.96 -6.94
C SER A 40 -13.10 7.77 -7.73
N ASP A 41 -12.55 6.77 -7.04
CA ASP A 41 -12.04 5.53 -7.62
C ASP A 41 -13.16 4.56 -8.07
N GLU A 42 -14.42 4.81 -7.70
CA GLU A 42 -15.57 3.98 -8.10
C GLU A 42 -16.08 4.23 -9.53
N GLN A 43 -15.62 5.28 -10.23
CA GLN A 43 -16.18 5.69 -11.52
C GLN A 43 -15.34 5.35 -12.77
N ASP A 44 -14.14 4.76 -12.65
CA ASP A 44 -13.29 4.48 -13.82
C ASP A 44 -13.61 3.14 -14.54
N GLU A 45 -14.89 2.79 -14.66
CA GLU A 45 -15.39 1.83 -15.66
C GLU A 45 -16.73 2.26 -16.28
N THR A 46 -17.00 3.55 -16.55
CA THR A 46 -18.01 3.91 -17.56
C THR A 46 -17.77 5.29 -18.17
N LYS A 47 -17.59 5.36 -19.49
CA LYS A 47 -17.44 6.61 -20.27
C LYS A 47 -18.68 7.53 -20.16
N GLY A 48 -18.47 8.83 -19.96
CA GLY A 48 -19.51 9.85 -20.17
C GLY A 48 -19.12 11.27 -19.75
N ASN A 49 -18.88 12.14 -20.73
CA ASN A 49 -18.57 13.58 -20.66
C ASN A 49 -19.59 14.44 -19.87
N MET A 50 -19.14 15.29 -18.93
CA MET A 50 -19.67 16.67 -18.71
C MET A 50 -18.84 17.49 -17.71
N GLU A 51 -18.59 18.72 -18.10
CA GLU A 51 -17.92 19.82 -17.39
C GLU A 51 -18.86 20.47 -16.36
N SER A 52 -18.39 20.79 -15.14
CA SER A 52 -18.62 22.09 -14.44
C SER A 52 -18.14 22.18 -12.98
N THR A 53 -17.33 23.24 -12.72
CA THR A 53 -17.24 24.13 -11.54
C THR A 53 -16.60 23.67 -10.21
N PRO A 54 -15.82 24.57 -9.54
CA PRO A 54 -15.14 24.27 -8.28
C PRO A 54 -16.07 24.54 -7.09
N ALA A 55 -16.59 23.48 -6.48
CA ALA A 55 -17.38 23.59 -5.26
C ALA A 55 -16.49 23.40 -4.02
N ALA A 56 -16.42 24.47 -3.23
CA ALA A 56 -15.77 24.60 -1.93
C ALA A 56 -15.82 23.33 -1.06
N THR A 57 -14.65 22.81 -0.69
CA THR A 57 -14.55 21.77 0.34
C THR A 57 -14.58 22.42 1.73
N LYS A 58 -15.63 22.05 2.45
CA LYS A 58 -15.85 22.39 3.85
C LYS A 58 -14.74 21.76 4.68
N SER A 59 -14.13 22.58 5.54
CA SER A 59 -13.21 22.12 6.58
C SER A 59 -14.02 21.34 7.63
N ASP A 60 -14.19 20.04 7.41
CA ASP A 60 -14.65 19.14 8.46
C ASP A 60 -13.48 18.88 9.41
N ASN A 61 -13.63 19.39 10.63
CA ASN A 61 -12.63 19.42 11.69
C ASN A 61 -12.49 18.05 12.40
N HIS A 62 -12.66 16.94 11.67
CA HIS A 62 -12.48 15.60 12.21
C HIS A 62 -10.98 15.26 12.22
N PRO A 63 -10.46 14.65 13.31
CA PRO A 63 -9.08 14.19 13.33
C PRO A 63 -8.87 13.21 12.17
N GLN A 64 -8.00 13.57 11.23
CA GLN A 64 -7.59 12.69 10.15
C GLN A 64 -7.03 11.40 10.75
N ARG A 65 -7.64 10.27 10.40
CA ARG A 65 -7.11 8.96 10.76
C ARG A 65 -5.80 8.74 10.01
N SER A 66 -4.93 7.90 10.56
CA SER A 66 -3.68 7.54 9.92
C SER A 66 -3.52 6.03 9.94
N VAL A 67 -2.99 5.50 8.86
CA VAL A 67 -2.60 4.10 8.74
C VAL A 67 -1.09 4.00 8.87
N ALA A 68 -0.63 2.90 9.43
CA ALA A 68 0.78 2.56 9.43
C ALA A 68 0.98 1.14 8.90
N PHE A 69 1.97 0.99 8.02
CA PHE A 69 2.36 -0.28 7.43
C PHE A 69 3.80 -0.60 7.82
N PHE A 70 3.99 -1.79 8.38
CA PHE A 70 5.29 -2.29 8.79
C PHE A 70 5.50 -3.65 8.15
N ALA A 71 6.61 -3.83 7.45
CA ALA A 71 6.91 -5.07 6.77
C ALA A 71 8.38 -5.47 6.89
N VAL A 72 8.59 -6.78 6.96
CA VAL A 72 9.89 -7.44 6.87
C VAL A 72 9.80 -8.41 5.71
N PHE A 73 10.73 -8.29 4.76
CA PHE A 73 10.79 -9.10 3.56
C PHE A 73 12.09 -9.90 3.60
N ASP A 74 11.98 -11.19 3.90
CA ASP A 74 13.09 -12.15 3.93
C ASP A 74 13.40 -12.60 2.49
N GLY A 75 14.56 -12.19 1.97
CA GLY A 75 14.97 -12.50 0.61
C GLY A 75 15.63 -13.88 0.52
N HIS A 76 15.42 -14.58 -0.60
CA HIS A 76 16.09 -15.85 -0.87
C HIS A 76 16.40 -16.01 -2.36
N GLY A 77 17.67 -16.28 -2.68
CA GLY A 77 18.12 -16.50 -4.06
C GLY A 77 18.30 -15.20 -4.86
N GLY A 78 18.57 -14.10 -4.15
CA GLY A 78 18.62 -12.74 -4.66
C GLY A 78 17.80 -11.79 -3.78
N ARG A 79 18.23 -10.53 -3.65
CA ARG A 79 17.50 -9.47 -2.92
C ARG A 79 16.37 -8.85 -3.74
N GLU A 80 16.35 -9.09 -5.05
CA GLU A 80 15.52 -8.34 -6.01
C GLU A 80 14.02 -8.49 -5.76
N ALA A 81 13.55 -9.69 -5.36
CA ALA A 81 12.15 -9.93 -5.06
C ALA A 81 11.71 -9.23 -3.77
N ALA A 82 12.51 -9.35 -2.70
CA ALA A 82 12.26 -8.67 -1.42
C ALA A 82 12.28 -7.14 -1.62
N GLN A 83 13.23 -6.64 -2.41
CA GLN A 83 13.36 -5.24 -2.78
C GLN A 83 12.14 -4.74 -3.57
N PHE A 84 11.67 -5.51 -4.56
CA PHE A 84 10.45 -5.15 -5.29
C PHE A 84 9.22 -5.16 -4.38
N ALA A 85 9.10 -6.14 -3.49
CA ALA A 85 7.99 -6.19 -2.55
C ALA A 85 7.98 -4.96 -1.64
N ARG A 86 9.14 -4.58 -1.09
CA ARG A 86 9.30 -3.33 -0.31
C ARG A 86 8.84 -2.11 -1.08
N ASP A 87 9.26 -1.96 -2.33
CA ASP A 87 9.01 -0.70 -3.06
C ASP A 87 7.56 -0.57 -3.56
N TYR A 88 6.76 -1.65 -3.59
CA TYR A 88 5.45 -1.65 -4.25
C TYR A 88 4.31 -2.35 -3.52
N LEU A 89 4.57 -3.25 -2.56
CA LEU A 89 3.51 -4.05 -1.94
C LEU A 89 2.46 -3.17 -1.27
N TRP A 90 2.88 -2.14 -0.54
CA TRP A 90 1.97 -1.20 0.11
C TRP A 90 1.01 -0.56 -0.89
N GLU A 91 1.53 0.00 -1.99
CA GLU A 91 0.71 0.58 -3.06
C GLU A 91 -0.23 -0.45 -3.71
N PHE A 92 0.22 -1.70 -3.86
CA PHE A 92 -0.65 -2.75 -4.38
C PHE A 92 -1.78 -3.12 -3.42
N ILE A 93 -1.55 -3.07 -2.11
CA ILE A 93 -2.58 -3.35 -1.09
C ILE A 93 -3.57 -2.19 -1.00
N LYS A 94 -3.10 -0.96 -0.84
CA LYS A 94 -3.96 0.18 -0.49
C LYS A 94 -4.92 0.62 -1.61
N LYS A 95 -4.62 0.26 -2.86
CA LYS A 95 -5.50 0.49 -4.02
C LYS A 95 -6.55 -0.60 -4.24
N GLN A 96 -6.54 -1.68 -3.45
CA GLN A 96 -7.54 -2.74 -3.63
C GLN A 96 -8.87 -2.30 -3.05
N ARG A 97 -9.95 -2.51 -3.81
CA ARG A 97 -11.32 -2.30 -3.31
C ARG A 97 -11.54 -3.07 -2.02
N GLY A 98 -12.04 -2.36 -1.00
CA GLY A 98 -12.29 -2.88 0.34
C GLY A 98 -11.17 -2.64 1.35
N PHE A 99 -9.99 -2.14 0.93
CA PHE A 99 -8.89 -1.90 1.88
C PHE A 99 -9.21 -0.84 2.94
N TRP A 100 -9.92 0.23 2.54
CA TRP A 100 -10.34 1.31 3.44
C TRP A 100 -11.74 1.09 4.04
N SER A 101 -12.28 -0.13 3.90
CA SER A 101 -13.57 -0.49 4.49
C SER A 101 -13.50 -0.58 6.01
N LYS A 102 -14.66 -0.46 6.65
CA LYS A 102 -14.82 -0.79 8.08
C LYS A 102 -15.06 -2.28 8.32
N ASP A 103 -15.21 -3.07 7.25
CA ASP A 103 -15.39 -4.51 7.29
C ASP A 103 -14.04 -5.24 7.19
N ASP A 104 -13.64 -5.92 8.26
CA ASP A 104 -12.39 -6.68 8.34
C ASP A 104 -12.25 -7.75 7.24
N GLU A 105 -13.36 -8.35 6.78
CA GLU A 105 -13.31 -9.36 5.72
C GLU A 105 -12.94 -8.75 4.37
N GLU A 106 -13.45 -7.55 4.08
CA GLU A 106 -13.10 -6.78 2.89
C GLU A 106 -11.65 -6.32 2.94
N VAL A 107 -11.18 -5.84 4.10
CA VAL A 107 -9.77 -5.46 4.31
C VAL A 107 -8.85 -6.66 4.11
N CYS A 108 -9.18 -7.81 4.70
CA CYS A 108 -8.41 -9.04 4.52
C CYS A 108 -8.41 -9.51 3.06
N ALA A 109 -9.53 -9.40 2.36
CA ALA A 109 -9.62 -9.73 0.94
C ALA A 109 -8.78 -8.79 0.07
N ALA A 110 -8.79 -7.49 0.38
CA ALA A 110 -7.96 -6.48 -0.25
C ALA A 110 -6.46 -6.77 -0.07
N ILE A 111 -6.01 -7.09 1.15
CA ILE A 111 -4.61 -7.47 1.41
C ILE A 111 -4.22 -8.67 0.54
N ARG A 112 -5.03 -9.75 0.52
CA ARG A 112 -4.77 -10.92 -0.33
C ARG A 112 -4.64 -10.56 -1.81
N LYS A 113 -5.54 -9.74 -2.33
CA LYS A 113 -5.48 -9.26 -3.73
C LYS A 113 -4.22 -8.43 -3.99
N GLY A 114 -3.80 -7.60 -3.04
CA GLY A 114 -2.59 -6.79 -3.14
C GLY A 114 -1.33 -7.63 -3.29
N PHE A 115 -1.19 -8.70 -2.49
CA PHE A 115 -0.08 -9.66 -2.64
C PHE A 115 -0.06 -10.34 -4.01
N VAL A 116 -1.21 -10.81 -4.51
CA VAL A 116 -1.31 -11.44 -5.83
C VAL A 116 -0.97 -10.44 -6.95
N ALA A 117 -1.45 -9.20 -6.84
CA ALA A 117 -1.15 -8.15 -7.81
C ALA A 117 0.34 -7.79 -7.82
N CYS A 118 0.96 -7.68 -6.65
CA CYS A 118 2.41 -7.44 -6.50
C CYS A 118 3.22 -8.58 -7.15
N HIS A 119 2.84 -9.83 -6.89
CA HIS A 119 3.45 -11.02 -7.50
C HIS A 119 3.37 -11.00 -9.03
N HIS A 120 2.19 -10.72 -9.61
CA HIS A 120 2.04 -10.60 -11.06
C HIS A 120 2.87 -9.45 -11.65
N ALA A 121 3.03 -8.34 -10.92
CA ALA A 121 3.85 -7.22 -11.36
C ALA A 121 5.35 -7.57 -11.40
N MET A 122 5.85 -8.37 -10.45
CA MET A 122 7.22 -8.89 -10.49
C MET A 122 7.48 -9.68 -11.77
N TRP A 123 6.57 -10.58 -12.15
CA TRP A 123 6.70 -11.35 -13.40
C TRP A 123 6.73 -10.47 -14.64
N LYS A 124 5.92 -9.40 -14.68
CA LYS A 124 5.98 -8.43 -15.79
C LYS A 124 7.33 -7.73 -15.88
N LYS A 125 7.95 -7.38 -14.73
CA LYS A 125 9.29 -6.77 -14.68
C LYS A 125 10.35 -7.74 -15.21
N LEU A 126 10.31 -9.01 -14.80
CA LEU A 126 11.22 -10.05 -15.31
C LEU A 126 11.13 -10.22 -16.83
N ARG A 127 9.91 -10.23 -17.39
CA ARG A 127 9.71 -10.33 -18.85
C ARG A 127 10.30 -9.15 -19.62
N LYS A 128 10.32 -7.94 -19.04
CA LYS A 128 10.96 -6.77 -19.67
C LYS A 128 12.48 -6.87 -19.66
N LEU A 129 13.07 -7.44 -18.61
CA LEU A 129 14.52 -7.63 -18.50
C LEU A 129 15.05 -8.73 -19.45
N ASN A 130 14.26 -9.78 -19.72
CA ASN A 130 14.67 -10.89 -20.58
C ASN A 130 14.50 -10.63 -22.10
N ASN A 131 13.94 -9.48 -22.48
CA ASN A 131 13.70 -9.10 -23.89
C ASN A 131 14.75 -8.12 -24.43
N HIS A 132 15.86 -7.93 -23.70
CA HIS A 132 17.04 -7.15 -24.10
C HIS A 132 18.28 -8.05 -24.08
#